data_AF-W1J6V6-F1
#
_entry.id   AF-W1J6V6-F1
#
_cell.length_a   1.000
_cell.length_b   1.000
_cell.length_c   1.000
_cell.angle_alpha   90.00
_cell.angle_beta   90.00
_cell.angle_gamma   90.00
#
_symmetry.space_group_name_H-M   'P 1'
#
loop_
_entity.id
_entity.type
_entity.pdbx_description
1 polymer ?
#
loop_
_entity_poly.entity_id
_entity_poly.type
_entity_poly.pdbx_seq_one_letter_code
_entity_poly.pdbx_strand_id
1 'polypeptide(L)'
;MRILVIILLIFSTRVFSYEIDDRLDKCLGNDYTTLGMAACYAKAAGEWDNELNKEYQLILSSLDDNGKKTFKASQLAWVKYRDNYFEFLKNGYPGSGTMWRVFSAEERMNVVKQKVVSLQNLRESLSPK
;
A
#
# COMPACT_ATOMS: atom_id res chain seq x y z
N MET A 1 -27.80 -10.12 -13.22
CA MET A 1 -26.51 -10.81 -12.97
C MET A 1 -25.31 -9.87 -12.82
N ARG A 2 -25.22 -8.74 -13.57
CA ARG A 2 -24.14 -7.75 -13.41
C ARG A 2 -24.12 -7.03 -12.05
N ILE A 3 -25.28 -6.72 -11.46
CA ILE A 3 -25.40 -6.01 -10.17
C ILE A 3 -24.93 -6.88 -8.98
N LEU A 4 -25.17 -8.19 -9.02
CA LEU A 4 -24.79 -9.12 -7.94
C LEU A 4 -23.26 -9.34 -7.86
N VAL A 5 -22.54 -9.15 -8.97
CA VAL A 5 -21.07 -9.30 -9.05
C VAL A 5 -20.34 -8.08 -8.46
N ILE A 6 -20.95 -6.89 -8.51
CA ILE A 6 -20.31 -5.63 -8.08
C ILE A 6 -20.30 -5.50 -6.55
N ILE A 7 -21.35 -5.94 -5.84
CA ILE A 7 -21.40 -5.94 -4.37
C ILE A 7 -20.37 -6.90 -3.75
N LEU A 8 -20.04 -8.00 -4.44
CA LEU A 8 -19.03 -8.98 -4.02
C LEU A 8 -17.58 -8.46 -4.15
N LEU A 9 -17.31 -7.53 -5.06
CA LEU A 9 -15.97 -6.97 -5.32
C LEU A 9 -15.56 -5.87 -4.33
N ILE A 10 -16.52 -5.12 -3.77
CA ILE A 10 -16.25 -4.06 -2.77
C ILE A 10 -15.91 -4.68 -1.42
N PHE A 11 -16.56 -5.79 -1.06
CA PHE A 11 -16.26 -6.52 0.18
C PHE A 11 -14.85 -7.11 0.19
N SER A 12 -14.33 -7.55 -0.97
CA SER A 12 -13.11 -8.35 -1.03
C SER A 12 -11.84 -7.54 -0.73
N THR A 13 -11.80 -6.24 -1.03
CA THR A 13 -10.57 -5.45 -0.87
C THR A 13 -10.37 -4.88 0.52
N ARG A 14 -11.48 -4.56 1.22
CA ARG A 14 -11.40 -4.22 2.65
C ARG A 14 -11.02 -5.43 3.50
N VAL A 15 -11.50 -6.61 3.12
CA VAL A 15 -11.08 -7.88 3.73
C VAL A 15 -9.58 -8.12 3.53
N PHE A 16 -9.01 -7.82 2.36
CA PHE A 16 -7.58 -8.02 2.12
C PHE A 16 -6.68 -7.03 2.88
N SER A 17 -7.07 -5.76 2.98
CA SER A 17 -6.35 -4.77 3.82
C SER A 17 -6.29 -5.21 5.29
N TYR A 18 -7.41 -5.74 5.81
CA TYR A 18 -7.49 -6.30 7.16
C TYR A 18 -6.60 -7.55 7.32
N GLU A 19 -6.50 -8.39 6.29
CA GLU A 19 -5.70 -9.62 6.33
C GLU A 19 -4.17 -9.35 6.37
N ILE A 20 -3.69 -8.31 5.65
CA ILE A 20 -2.28 -7.91 5.72
C ILE A 20 -1.93 -7.41 7.11
N ASP A 21 -2.79 -6.57 7.71
CA ASP A 21 -2.59 -6.05 9.06
C ASP A 21 -2.61 -7.17 10.11
N ASP A 22 -3.55 -8.11 10.02
CA ASP A 22 -3.59 -9.29 10.91
C ASP A 22 -2.31 -10.15 10.80
N ARG A 23 -1.75 -10.30 9.60
CA ARG A 23 -0.48 -11.03 9.40
C ARG A 23 0.71 -10.25 9.96
N LEU A 24 0.71 -8.93 9.85
CA LEU A 24 1.72 -8.07 10.45
C LEU A 24 1.67 -8.19 11.98
N ASP A 25 0.50 -8.08 12.59
CA ASP A 25 0.31 -8.19 14.05
C ASP A 25 0.79 -9.55 14.58
N LYS A 26 0.45 -10.64 13.89
CA LYS A 26 0.96 -11.98 14.21
C LYS A 26 2.48 -12.07 14.08
N CYS A 27 3.07 -11.43 13.08
CA CYS A 27 4.52 -11.41 12.91
C CYS A 27 5.20 -10.67 14.06
N LEU A 28 4.72 -9.47 14.40
CA LEU A 28 5.23 -8.64 15.50
C LEU A 28 5.05 -9.33 16.86
N GLY A 29 3.98 -10.11 17.05
CA GLY A 29 3.75 -10.90 18.25
C GLY A 29 4.61 -12.15 18.38
N ASN A 30 5.25 -12.61 17.30
CA ASN A 30 6.11 -13.80 17.33
C ASN A 30 7.60 -13.45 17.48
N ASP A 31 8.03 -12.28 16.98
CA ASP A 31 9.44 -11.85 17.04
C ASP A 31 9.55 -10.37 17.46
N TYR A 32 9.80 -10.16 18.75
CA TYR A 32 9.96 -8.85 19.38
C TYR A 32 11.37 -8.27 19.25
N THR A 33 12.28 -8.93 18.53
CA THR A 33 13.61 -8.36 18.30
C THR A 33 13.52 -7.22 17.29
N THR A 34 14.37 -6.19 17.44
CA THR A 34 14.42 -5.09 16.45
C THR A 34 14.69 -5.55 15.01
N LEU A 35 15.41 -6.68 14.84
CA LEU A 35 15.61 -7.28 13.53
C LEU A 35 14.32 -7.93 13.01
N GLY A 36 13.65 -8.73 13.84
CA GLY A 36 12.38 -9.38 13.54
C GLY A 36 11.29 -8.38 13.20
N MET A 37 11.11 -7.35 14.03
CA MET A 37 10.13 -6.28 13.78
C MET A 37 10.38 -5.58 12.44
N ALA A 38 11.63 -5.20 12.15
CA ALA A 38 11.97 -4.58 10.86
C ALA A 38 11.68 -5.51 9.68
N ALA A 39 11.93 -6.82 9.83
CA ALA A 39 11.60 -7.82 8.82
C ALA A 39 10.07 -7.99 8.64
N CYS A 40 9.29 -7.95 9.72
CA CYS A 40 7.83 -7.98 9.67
C CYS A 40 7.27 -6.80 8.87
N TYR A 41 7.72 -5.58 9.14
CA TYR A 41 7.32 -4.40 8.38
C TYR A 41 7.76 -4.47 6.91
N ALA A 42 8.98 -4.95 6.64
CA ALA A 42 9.45 -5.12 5.25
C ALA A 42 8.61 -6.16 4.48
N LYS A 43 8.22 -7.25 5.13
CA LYS A 43 7.31 -8.24 4.55
C LYS A 43 5.93 -7.64 4.26
N ALA A 44 5.33 -6.95 5.23
CA ALA A 44 4.05 -6.28 5.05
C ALA A 44 4.11 -5.23 3.93
N ALA A 45 5.20 -4.48 3.81
CA ALA A 45 5.39 -3.52 2.73
C ALA A 45 5.31 -4.18 1.34
N GLY A 46 5.88 -5.39 1.18
CA GLY A 46 5.77 -6.17 -0.05
C GLY A 46 4.35 -6.64 -0.34
N GLU A 47 3.61 -7.06 0.69
CA GLU A 47 2.20 -7.43 0.56
C GLU A 47 1.33 -6.22 0.16
N TRP A 48 1.58 -5.05 0.75
CA TRP A 48 0.92 -3.80 0.38
C TRP A 48 1.26 -3.34 -1.04
N ASP A 49 2.50 -3.52 -1.51
CA ASP A 49 2.88 -3.18 -2.89
C ASP A 49 2.17 -4.08 -3.92
N ASN A 50 1.95 -5.35 -3.60
CA ASN A 50 1.15 -6.25 -4.43
C ASN A 50 -0.30 -5.75 -4.54
N GLU A 51 -0.93 -5.36 -3.42
CA GLU A 51 -2.28 -4.80 -3.45
C GLU A 51 -2.34 -3.45 -4.19
N LEU A 52 -1.30 -2.62 -4.05
CA LEU A 52 -1.17 -1.36 -4.79
C LEU A 52 -1.25 -1.60 -6.30
N ASN A 53 -0.48 -2.59 -6.80
CA ASN A 53 -0.45 -2.93 -8.21
C ASN A 53 -1.80 -3.47 -8.70
N LYS A 54 -2.50 -4.27 -7.89
CA LYS A 54 -3.85 -4.76 -8.20
C LYS A 54 -4.86 -3.60 -8.29
N GLU A 55 -4.87 -2.70 -7.33
CA GLU A 55 -5.76 -1.52 -7.33
C GLU A 55 -5.49 -0.62 -8.53
N TYR A 56 -4.21 -0.41 -8.87
CA TYR A 56 -3.79 0.32 -10.06
C TYR A 56 -4.38 -0.29 -11.35
N GLN A 57 -4.29 -1.62 -11.53
CA GLN A 57 -4.83 -2.29 -12.71
C GLN A 57 -6.36 -2.20 -12.77
N LEU A 58 -7.03 -2.36 -11.63
CA LEU A 58 -8.49 -2.26 -11.57
C LEU A 58 -8.98 -0.87 -11.93
N ILE A 59 -8.33 0.18 -11.43
CA ILE A 59 -8.66 1.57 -11.81
C ILE A 59 -8.42 1.77 -13.31
N LEU A 60 -7.26 1.34 -13.84
CA LEU A 60 -6.98 1.48 -15.28
C LEU A 60 -8.03 0.81 -16.17
N SER A 61 -8.59 -0.33 -15.74
CA SER A 61 -9.62 -1.05 -16.49
C SER A 61 -10.94 -0.29 -16.60
N SER A 62 -11.19 0.65 -15.68
CA SER A 62 -12.43 1.43 -15.59
C SER A 62 -12.35 2.80 -16.27
N LEU A 63 -11.19 3.18 -16.82
CA LEU A 63 -10.95 4.50 -17.41
C LEU A 63 -10.90 4.47 -18.94
N ASP A 64 -11.29 5.58 -19.56
CA ASP A 64 -11.02 5.85 -20.98
C ASP A 64 -9.54 6.19 -21.22
N ASP A 65 -9.15 6.44 -22.47
CA ASP A 65 -7.74 6.65 -22.81
C ASP A 65 -7.14 7.90 -22.17
N ASN A 66 -7.93 8.98 -22.05
CA ASN A 66 -7.48 10.20 -21.40
C ASN A 66 -7.34 10.02 -19.87
N GLY A 67 -8.31 9.34 -19.25
CA GLY A 67 -8.26 8.95 -17.83
C GLY A 67 -7.07 8.04 -17.54
N LYS A 68 -6.81 7.02 -18.36
CA LYS A 68 -5.62 6.15 -18.24
C LYS A 68 -4.33 6.97 -18.32
N LYS A 69 -4.22 7.88 -19.28
CA LYS A 69 -3.01 8.72 -19.45
C LYS A 69 -2.74 9.57 -18.21
N THR A 70 -3.76 10.27 -17.72
CA THR A 70 -3.62 11.18 -16.57
C THR A 70 -3.43 10.43 -15.25
N PHE A 71 -4.13 9.30 -15.05
CA PHE A 71 -3.93 8.44 -13.89
C PHE A 71 -2.53 7.82 -13.85
N LYS A 72 -2.00 7.34 -14.99
CA LYS A 72 -0.62 6.85 -15.07
C LYS A 72 0.39 7.93 -14.67
N ALA A 73 0.22 9.15 -15.17
CA ALA A 73 1.10 10.26 -14.82
C ALA A 73 1.06 10.57 -13.31
N SER A 74 -0.12 10.53 -12.68
CA SER A 74 -0.25 10.75 -11.23
C SER A 74 0.41 9.65 -10.39
N GLN A 75 0.35 8.39 -10.84
CA GLN A 75 1.05 7.29 -10.16
C GLN A 75 2.56 7.39 -10.30
N LEU A 76 3.08 7.75 -11.49
CA LEU A 76 4.51 7.97 -11.70
C LEU A 76 5.05 9.11 -10.81
N ALA A 77 4.28 10.20 -10.67
CA ALA A 77 4.63 11.28 -9.75
C ALA A 77 4.66 10.83 -8.29
N TRP A 78 3.70 9.98 -7.88
CA TRP A 78 3.71 9.39 -6.53
C TRP A 78 4.90 8.46 -6.30
N VAL A 79 5.29 7.64 -7.28
CA VAL A 79 6.50 6.80 -7.18
C VAL A 79 7.74 7.66 -6.95
N LYS A 80 7.88 8.77 -7.70
CA LYS A 80 8.99 9.71 -7.49
C LYS A 80 8.99 10.31 -6.08
N TYR A 81 7.83 10.67 -5.55
CA TYR A 81 7.70 11.11 -4.15
C TYR A 81 8.15 10.03 -3.17
N ARG A 82 7.63 8.79 -3.32
CA ARG A 82 7.94 7.65 -2.46
C ARG A 82 9.45 7.41 -2.43
N ASP A 83 10.09 7.36 -3.60
CA ASP A 83 11.51 7.05 -3.72
C ASP A 83 12.37 8.16 -3.09
N ASN A 84 12.01 9.42 -3.31
CA ASN A 84 12.67 10.56 -2.65
C ASN A 84 12.50 10.53 -1.12
N TYR A 85 11.30 10.20 -0.63
CA TYR A 85 11.04 10.09 0.80
C TYR A 85 11.82 8.92 1.42
N PHE A 86 11.90 7.79 0.73
CA PHE A 86 12.67 6.62 1.17
C PHE A 86 14.17 6.89 1.20
N GLU A 87 14.66 7.71 0.27
CA GLU A 87 16.03 8.19 0.28
C GLU A 87 16.29 9.14 1.44
N PHE A 88 15.35 10.05 1.74
CA PHE A 88 15.41 10.88 2.95
C PHE A 88 15.44 10.04 4.23
N LEU A 89 14.57 9.04 4.38
CA LEU A 89 14.60 8.14 5.54
C LEU A 89 15.93 7.37 5.64
N LYS A 90 16.58 7.07 4.51
CA LYS A 90 17.84 6.33 4.50
C LYS A 90 19.04 7.21 4.85
N ASN A 91 19.13 8.40 4.25
CA ASN A 91 20.35 9.20 4.21
C ASN A 91 20.19 10.62 4.77
N GLY A 92 18.96 11.13 4.88
CA GLY A 92 18.67 12.50 5.31
C GLY A 92 18.12 12.63 6.73
N TYR A 93 17.47 11.61 7.27
CA TYR A 93 16.92 11.63 8.62
C TYR A 93 17.99 11.24 9.66
N PRO A 94 18.18 12.01 10.75
CA PRO A 94 19.23 11.78 11.75
C PRO A 94 18.89 10.66 12.75
N GLY A 95 18.25 9.59 12.28
CA GLY A 95 17.84 8.46 13.09
C GLY A 95 19.00 7.48 13.31
N SER A 96 19.06 6.86 14.50
CA SER A 96 20.17 5.99 14.86
C SER A 96 19.74 4.78 15.70
N GLY A 97 20.65 3.82 15.86
CA GLY A 97 20.40 2.58 16.60
C GLY A 97 19.49 1.61 15.85
N THR A 98 19.20 0.47 16.48
CA THR A 98 18.37 -0.58 15.89
C THR A 98 16.88 -0.21 15.89
N MET A 99 16.43 0.62 16.82
CA MET A 99 15.06 1.11 16.86
C MET A 99 14.72 1.98 15.64
N TRP A 100 15.67 2.79 15.16
CA TRP A 100 15.48 3.53 13.91
C TRP A 100 15.22 2.62 12.71
N ARG A 101 15.82 1.42 12.67
CA ARG A 101 15.58 0.46 11.58
C ARG A 101 14.14 -0.04 11.57
N VAL A 102 13.56 -0.27 12.76
CA VAL A 102 12.16 -0.66 12.92
C VAL A 102 11.25 0.48 12.45
N PHE A 103 11.46 1.68 12.98
CA PHE A 103 10.68 2.86 12.60
C PHE A 103 10.78 3.17 11.10
N SER A 104 11.97 3.14 10.52
CA SER A 104 12.17 3.38 9.08
C SER A 104 11.46 2.32 8.22
N ALA A 105 11.44 1.06 8.64
CA ALA A 105 10.72 0.00 7.94
C ALA A 105 9.20 0.19 8.02
N GLU A 106 8.68 0.55 9.20
CA GLU A 106 7.27 0.89 9.41
C GLU A 106 6.83 2.09 8.56
N GLU A 107 7.60 3.18 8.57
CA GLU A 107 7.31 4.38 7.77
C GLU A 107 7.25 4.06 6.27
N ARG A 108 8.19 3.25 5.77
CA ARG A 108 8.20 2.81 4.38
C ARG A 108 6.96 2.01 4.02
N MET A 109 6.57 1.06 4.88
CA MET A 109 5.33 0.30 4.71
C MET A 109 4.10 1.23 4.71
N ASN A 110 4.02 2.17 5.65
CA ASN A 110 2.89 3.08 5.80
C ASN A 110 2.66 3.94 4.55
N VAL A 111 3.71 4.43 3.90
CA VAL A 111 3.58 5.19 2.65
C VAL A 111 2.91 4.36 1.56
N VAL A 112 3.25 3.07 1.44
CA VAL A 112 2.64 2.16 0.46
C VAL A 112 1.19 1.85 0.85
N LYS A 113 0.95 1.49 2.12
CA LYS A 113 -0.39 1.20 2.65
C LYS A 113 -1.37 2.37 2.44
N GLN A 114 -0.96 3.58 2.78
CA GLN A 114 -1.80 4.77 2.59
C GLN A 114 -2.17 4.99 1.13
N LYS A 115 -1.25 4.70 0.21
CA LYS A 115 -1.54 4.78 -1.22
C LYS A 115 -2.55 3.72 -1.65
N VAL A 116 -2.44 2.49 -1.17
CA VAL A 116 -3.43 1.43 -1.41
C VAL A 116 -4.82 1.89 -0.96
N VAL A 117 -4.96 2.40 0.28
CA VAL A 117 -6.24 2.90 0.80
C VAL A 117 -6.79 4.04 -0.07
N SER A 118 -5.92 4.97 -0.50
CA SER A 118 -6.31 6.04 -1.41
C SER A 118 -6.83 5.52 -2.76
N LEU A 119 -6.18 4.50 -3.35
CA LEU A 119 -6.62 3.89 -4.60
C LEU A 119 -7.92 3.09 -4.42
N GLN A 120 -8.07 2.36 -3.31
CA GLN A 120 -9.30 1.65 -2.98
C GLN A 120 -10.50 2.62 -2.93
N ASN A 121 -10.36 3.72 -2.20
CA ASN A 121 -11.40 4.76 -2.12
C ASN A 121 -11.71 5.37 -3.49
N LEU A 122 -10.68 5.63 -4.30
CA LEU A 122 -10.87 6.14 -5.66
C LEU A 122 -11.63 5.14 -6.53
N ARG A 123 -11.26 3.85 -6.50
CA ARG A 123 -11.96 2.79 -7.24
C ARG A 123 -13.41 2.63 -6.77
N GLU A 124 -13.67 2.69 -5.47
CA GLU A 124 -15.03 2.69 -4.92
C GLU A 124 -15.86 3.84 -5.53
N SER A 125 -15.28 5.04 -5.67
CA SER A 125 -15.96 6.20 -6.30
C SER A 125 -16.22 6.05 -7.80
N LEU A 126 -15.46 5.20 -8.50
CA LEU A 126 -15.65 4.89 -9.93
C LEU A 126 -16.72 3.82 -10.18
N SER A 127 -17.18 3.14 -9.12
CA SER A 127 -18.19 2.09 -9.24
C SER A 127 -19.57 2.72 -9.45
N PRO A 128 -20.38 2.24 -10.42
CA PRO A 128 -21.76 2.72 -10.58
C PRO A 128 -22.55 2.51 -9.28
N LYS A 129 -23.28 3.54 -8.85
CA LYS A 129 -24.26 3.43 -7.75
C LYS A 129 -25.47 2.59 -8.16
#